data_AF-A0A7V9EEW3-F1
#
_entry.id   AF-A0A7V9EEW3-F1
#
_cell.length_a   1.000
_cell.length_b   1.000
_cell.length_c   1.000
_cell.angle_alpha   90.00
_cell.angle_beta   90.00
_cell.angle_gamma   90.00
#
_symmetry.space_group_name_H-M   'P 1'
#
loop_
_entity.id
_entity.type
_entity.pdbx_description
1 polymer ?
#
loop_
_entity_poly.entity_id
_entity_poly.type
_entity_poly.pdbx_seq_one_letter_code
_entity_poly.pdbx_strand_id
1 'polypeptide(L)'
;MRVGLVIAGCLAAAGVSCAFAPPAPDYDPWAWLIWGRELGGLQLSTAEGPAFKPLPVAVSVLLAPLGEAAPSAWVILARAGALLAVVLA
;
A
#
# COMPACT_ATOMS: atom_id res chain seq x y z
N MET A 1 9.91 -6.72 -22.13
CA MET A 1 10.64 -5.46 -21.80
C MET A 1 9.74 -4.24 -21.61
N ARG A 2 8.65 -4.02 -22.37
CA ARG A 2 7.82 -2.80 -22.24
C ARG A 2 7.03 -2.66 -20.92
N VAL A 3 6.39 -3.74 -20.44
CA VAL A 3 5.56 -3.70 -19.22
C VAL A 3 6.37 -3.38 -17.96
N GLY A 4 7.56 -3.96 -17.83
CA GLY A 4 8.44 -3.69 -16.68
C GLY A 4 8.86 -2.22 -16.57
N LEU A 5 9.15 -1.57 -17.72
CA LEU A 5 9.45 -0.14 -17.77
C LEU A 5 8.26 0.72 -17.36
N VAL A 6 7.04 0.36 -17.78
CA VAL A 6 5.81 1.07 -17.38
C VAL A 6 5.57 0.97 -15.87
N ILE A 7 5.71 -0.23 -15.29
CA ILE A 7 5.56 -0.45 -13.85
C ILE A 7 6.61 0.35 -13.08
N ALA A 8 7.88 0.27 -13.49
CA ALA A 8 8.97 1.01 -12.87
C ALA A 8 8.75 2.53 -12.96
N GLY A 9 8.27 3.02 -14.11
CA GLY A 9 7.91 4.43 -14.29
C GLY A 9 6.80 4.89 -13.34
N CYS A 10 5.75 4.08 -13.17
CA CYS A 10 4.65 4.39 -12.24
C CYS A 10 5.10 4.40 -10.78
N LEU A 11 5.94 3.44 -10.37
CA LEU A 11 6.54 3.40 -9.03
C LEU A 11 7.44 4.61 -8.79
N ALA A 12 8.29 4.98 -9.75
CA ALA A 12 9.16 6.15 -9.64
C ALA A 12 8.34 7.44 -9.52
N ALA A 13 7.31 7.61 -10.36
CA ALA A 13 6.41 8.77 -10.30
C ALA A 13 5.65 8.85 -8.97
N ALA A 14 5.15 7.71 -8.46
CA ALA A 14 4.52 7.63 -7.15
C ALA A 14 5.50 8.00 -6.02
N GLY A 15 6.74 7.51 -6.06
CA GLY A 15 7.79 7.88 -5.12
C GLY A 15 8.10 9.38 -5.14
N VAL A 16 8.30 9.96 -6.33
CA VAL A 16 8.53 11.40 -6.51
C VAL A 16 7.35 12.22 -5.96
N SER A 17 6.12 11.77 -6.17
CA SER A 17 4.93 12.46 -5.64
C SER A 17 4.92 12.60 -4.12
N CYS A 18 5.60 11.69 -3.39
CA CYS A 18 5.67 11.73 -1.92
C CYS A 18 6.48 12.92 -1.40
N ALA A 19 7.39 13.48 -2.21
CA ALA A 19 8.13 14.69 -1.86
C ALA A 19 7.25 15.95 -1.88
N PHE A 20 6.14 15.93 -2.63
CA PHE A 20 5.21 17.04 -2.77
C PHE A 20 3.93 16.88 -1.95
N ALA A 21 3.51 15.63 -1.72
CA ALA A 21 2.34 15.27 -0.95
C ALA A 21 2.70 14.14 0.02
N PRO A 22 2.85 14.43 1.33
CA PRO A 22 3.26 13.46 2.34
C PRO A 22 2.49 12.15 2.24
N PRO A 23 3.16 10.99 2.31
CA PRO A 23 2.50 9.71 2.16
C PRO A 23 1.87 9.27 3.49
N ALA A 24 0.72 9.86 3.81
CA ALA A 24 -0.11 9.45 4.95
C ALA A 24 -1.27 8.57 4.45
N PRO A 25 -1.44 7.34 4.99
CA PRO A 25 -2.62 6.53 4.69
C PRO A 25 -3.87 7.12 5.34
N ASP A 26 -5.02 6.97 4.66
CA ASP A 26 -6.33 7.26 5.26
C ASP A 26 -6.73 6.19 6.30
N TYR A 27 -7.88 6.39 6.95
CA TYR A 27 -8.42 5.50 7.99
C TYR A 27 -8.47 4.02 7.60
N ASP A 28 -9.08 3.70 6.45
CA ASP A 28 -9.19 2.34 5.91
C ASP A 28 -7.80 1.69 5.70
N PRO A 29 -6.89 2.30 4.89
CA PRO A 29 -5.50 1.88 4.75
C PRO A 29 -4.73 1.66 6.05
N TRP A 30 -4.95 2.51 7.06
CA TRP A 30 -4.27 2.40 8.34
C TRP A 30 -4.67 1.13 9.09
N ALA A 31 -5.98 0.83 9.13
CA ALA A 31 -6.48 -0.41 9.71
C ALA A 31 -5.93 -1.66 8.99
N TRP A 32 -5.82 -1.61 7.67
CA TRP A 32 -5.26 -2.74 6.89
C TRP A 32 -3.79 -2.99 7.21
N LEU A 33 -3.00 -1.94 7.43
CA LEU A 33 -1.60 -2.07 7.86
C LEU A 33 -1.46 -2.69 9.25
N ILE A 34 -2.36 -2.34 10.17
CA ILE A 34 -2.42 -2.97 11.50
C ILE A 34 -2.75 -4.45 11.37
N TRP A 35 -3.84 -4.79 10.68
CA TRP A 35 -4.26 -6.17 10.47
C TRP A 35 -3.24 -6.99 9.68
N GLY A 36 -2.54 -6.39 8.72
CA GLY A 36 -1.47 -7.06 7.98
C GLY A 36 -0.29 -7.44 8.88
N ARG A 37 0.09 -6.55 9.81
CA ARG A 37 1.11 -6.85 10.83
C ARG A 37 0.65 -7.95 11.78
N GLU A 38 -0.59 -7.89 12.27
CA GLU A 38 -1.16 -8.94 13.13
C GLU A 38 -1.17 -10.29 12.42
N LEU A 39 -1.66 -10.32 11.17
CA LEU A 39 -1.81 -11.53 10.39
C LEU A 39 -0.45 -12.17 10.06
N GLY A 40 0.58 -11.35 9.81
CA GLY A 40 1.97 -11.82 9.71
C GLY A 40 2.50 -12.45 11.00
N GLY A 41 1.95 -12.06 12.15
CA GLY A 41 2.17 -12.68 13.47
C GLY A 41 1.18 -13.80 13.82
N LEU A 42 0.39 -14.29 12.86
CA LEU A 42 -0.63 -15.34 13.03
C LEU A 42 -1.72 -14.98 14.04
N GLN A 43 -2.05 -13.70 14.16
CA GLN A 43 -3.16 -13.17 14.94
C GLN A 43 -4.00 -12.25 14.04
N LEU A 44 -5.28 -12.06 14.35
CA LEU A 44 -6.08 -11.06 13.63
C LEU A 44 -7.27 -10.66 14.49
N SER A 45 -7.36 -9.37 14.82
CA SER A 45 -8.54 -8.80 15.46
C SER A 45 -9.17 -7.74 14.56
N THR A 46 -10.30 -8.08 13.95
CA THR A 46 -11.11 -7.12 13.16
C THR A 46 -12.16 -6.42 14.01
N ALA A 47 -12.04 -6.46 15.34
CA ALA A 47 -12.96 -5.78 16.25
C ALA A 47 -12.86 -4.24 16.12
N GLU A 48 -11.66 -3.75 15.83
CA GLU A 48 -11.35 -2.33 15.64
C GLU A 48 -11.06 -2.05 14.16
N GLY A 49 -11.60 -0.95 13.63
CA GLY A 49 -11.36 -0.50 12.26
C GLY A 49 -12.63 -0.41 11.41
N PRO A 50 -12.62 0.43 10.36
CA PRO A 50 -13.84 0.78 9.62
C PRO A 50 -14.37 -0.33 8.70
N ALA A 51 -13.48 -0.99 7.94
CA ALA A 51 -13.88 -1.99 6.95
C ALA A 51 -12.76 -2.99 6.62
N PHE A 52 -13.06 -4.28 6.79
CA PHE A 52 -12.15 -5.37 6.42
C PHE A 52 -12.17 -5.64 4.90
N LYS A 53 -11.01 -5.54 4.25
CA LYS A 53 -10.82 -5.89 2.83
C LYS A 53 -9.69 -6.93 2.71
N PRO A 54 -10.00 -8.21 2.42
CA PRO A 54 -9.01 -9.30 2.49
C PRO A 54 -7.76 -9.06 1.63
N LEU A 55 -7.93 -8.58 0.40
CA LEU A 55 -6.81 -8.37 -0.53
C LEU A 55 -5.89 -7.23 -0.06
N PRO A 56 -6.36 -6.01 0.26
CA PRO A 56 -5.52 -4.99 0.87
C PRO A 56 -4.79 -5.45 2.13
N VAL A 57 -5.45 -6.18 3.04
CA VAL A 57 -4.82 -6.72 4.25
C VAL A 57 -3.71 -7.70 3.90
N ALA A 58 -3.94 -8.60 2.94
CA ALA A 58 -2.91 -9.54 2.48
C ALA A 58 -1.70 -8.84 1.87
N VAL A 59 -1.90 -7.74 1.12
CA VAL A 59 -0.77 -6.91 0.64
C VAL A 59 -0.06 -6.25 1.84
N SER A 60 -0.79 -5.76 2.83
CA SER A 60 -0.20 -5.20 4.05
C SER A 60 0.64 -6.20 4.85
N VAL A 61 0.34 -7.51 4.82
CA VAL A 61 1.22 -8.55 5.39
C VAL A 61 2.61 -8.51 4.75
N LEU A 62 2.68 -8.36 3.42
CA LEU A 62 3.95 -8.28 2.69
C LEU A 62 4.74 -7.00 3.02
N LEU A 63 4.05 -5.95 3.45
CA LEU A 63 4.66 -4.68 3.87
C LEU A 63 5.07 -4.68 5.34
N ALA A 64 4.55 -5.59 6.17
CA ALA A 64 4.82 -5.62 7.60
C ALA A 64 6.33 -5.62 7.97
N PRO A 65 7.23 -6.32 7.24
CA PRO A 65 8.67 -6.27 7.50
C PRO A 65 9.31 -4.89 7.34
N LEU A 66 8.65 -3.94 6.66
CA LEU A 66 9.15 -2.58 6.47
C LEU A 66 8.98 -1.70 7.73
N GLY A 67 8.29 -2.18 8.76
CA GLY A 67 8.11 -1.46 10.02
C GLY A 67 7.50 -0.08 9.81
N GLU A 68 8.18 0.96 10.29
CA GLU A 68 7.74 2.36 10.18
C GLU A 68 7.62 2.86 8.73
N ALA A 69 8.25 2.20 7.76
CA ALA A 69 8.13 2.55 6.35
C ALA A 69 6.89 1.93 5.67
N ALA A 70 6.17 0.99 6.32
CA ALA A 70 5.02 0.32 5.73
C ALA A 70 3.86 1.29 5.34
N PRO A 71 3.51 2.31 6.14
CA PRO A 71 2.55 3.34 5.75
C PRO A 71 2.92 4.05 4.44
N SER A 72 4.18 4.49 4.33
CA SER A 72 4.68 5.17 3.13
C SER A 72 4.69 4.26 1.91
N ALA A 73 5.14 3.00 2.09
CA ALA A 73 5.16 2.00 1.02
C ALA A 73 3.75 1.70 0.49
N TRP A 74 2.75 1.63 1.38
CA TRP A 74 1.37 1.40 0.97
C TRP A 74 0.81 2.53 0.12
N VAL A 75 1.08 3.80 0.50
CA VAL A 75 0.67 4.96 -0.29
C VAL A 75 1.36 4.97 -1.66
N ILE A 76 2.66 4.65 -1.72
CA ILE A 76 3.40 4.54 -2.99
C ILE A 76 2.75 3.47 -3.89
N LEU A 77 2.44 2.30 -3.36
CA LEU A 77 1.78 1.22 -4.11
C LEU A 77 0.40 1.66 -4.63
N ALA A 78 -0.41 2.31 -3.79
CA ALA A 78 -1.74 2.81 -4.19
C ALA A 78 -1.64 3.86 -5.31
N ARG A 79 -0.74 4.84 -5.18
CA ARG A 79 -0.51 5.86 -6.21
C ARG A 79 0.04 5.27 -7.50
N ALA A 80 0.99 4.34 -7.41
CA ALA A 80 1.53 3.65 -8.59
C ALA A 80 0.47 2.81 -9.30
N GLY A 81 -0.40 2.13 -8.55
CA GLY A 81 -1.55 1.39 -9.09
C GLY A 81 -2.54 2.30 -9.82
N ALA A 82 -2.84 3.49 -9.26
CA ALA A 82 -3.69 4.48 -9.91
C ALA A 82 -3.07 4.99 -11.24
N LEU A 83 -1.77 5.31 -11.24
CA LEU A 83 -1.06 5.71 -12.47
C LEU A 83 -1.04 4.60 -13.52
N LEU A 84 -0.78 3.36 -13.10
CA LEU A 84 -0.76 2.21 -14.00
C LEU A 84 -2.15 1.97 -14.61
N ALA A 85 -3.22 2.12 -13.83
CA ALA A 85 -4.58 2.02 -14.34
C ALA A 85 -4.87 3.07 -15.43
N VAL A 86 -4.42 4.31 -15.25
CA VAL A 86 -4.54 5.37 -16.27
C VAL A 86 -3.76 5.03 -17.53
N VAL A 87 -2.56 4.48 -17.41
CA VAL A 87 -1.71 4.11 -18.57
C VAL A 87 -2.28 2.93 -19.37
N LEU A 88 -3.03 2.04 -18.71
CA LEU A 88 -3.58 0.83 -19.33
C LEU A 88 -5.03 0.96 -19.81
N ALA A 89 -5.73 2.04 -19.46
CA ALA A 89 -7.11 2.34 -19.88
C ALA A 89 -7.19 2.74 -21.36
#